data_AF-A0AAD5KDS3-F1
#
_entry.id   AF-A0AAD5KDS3-F1
#
_cell.length_a   1.000
_cell.length_b   1.000
_cell.length_c   1.000
_cell.angle_alpha   90.00
_cell.angle_beta   90.00
_cell.angle_gamma   90.00
#
_symmetry.space_group_name_H-M   'P 1'
#
loop_
_entity.id
_entity.type
_entity.pdbx_description
1 polymer ?
#
loop_
_entity_poly.entity_id
_entity_poly.type
_entity_poly.pdbx_seq_one_letter_code
_entity_poly.pdbx_strand_id
1 'polypeptide(L)'
;MTEYKSIFEQVRKGSRKLSQISDSLANKILQDLADIVILETSHLLKSNELDCSQMNPENPMLDRLLLTQERILSIASEIRQVGKLPSPLHLQLEQKILANGLNLEKITVPIALKSGNGLILKGGTDATHSNQAIIQLIHQALKKNNVPVDAFQLLPPDRAATQAMLEAVGFVDVIIPRGSQGLIEFVRANAKVPVIETGAGIVHTYVDSTADLSKAKRSSSIPKPDAQVFAIR
;
A
#
# COMPACT_ATOMS: atom_id res chain seq x y z
N MET A 1 -16.16 -0.39 19.03
CA MET A 1 -15.93 -1.60 18.19
C MET A 1 -17.12 -1.94 17.28
N THR A 2 -18.38 -1.78 17.70
CA THR A 2 -19.56 -2.22 16.94
C THR A 2 -19.78 -1.52 15.60
N GLU A 3 -19.41 -0.24 15.48
CA GLU A 3 -19.71 0.57 14.28
C GLU A 3 -18.87 0.16 13.05
N TYR A 4 -17.57 -0.09 13.22
CA TYR A 4 -16.67 -0.44 12.10
C TYR A 4 -16.53 -1.95 11.84
N LYS A 5 -17.04 -2.78 12.76
CA LYS A 5 -16.94 -4.25 12.65
C LYS A 5 -17.58 -4.77 11.36
N SER A 6 -18.70 -4.18 10.95
CA SER A 6 -19.40 -4.54 9.71
C SER A 6 -18.50 -4.36 8.48
N ILE A 7 -17.72 -3.28 8.42
CA ILE A 7 -16.77 -3.00 7.33
C ILE A 7 -15.68 -4.07 7.32
N PHE A 8 -15.11 -4.41 8.46
CA PHE A 8 -14.07 -5.44 8.56
C PHE A 8 -14.58 -6.82 8.14
N GLU A 9 -15.82 -7.17 8.53
CA GLU A 9 -16.49 -8.40 8.11
C GLU A 9 -16.74 -8.42 6.59
N GLN A 10 -17.14 -7.30 6.00
CA GLN A 10 -17.34 -7.17 4.56
C GLN A 10 -16.03 -7.38 3.79
N VAL A 11 -14.95 -6.72 4.21
CA VAL A 11 -13.63 -6.91 3.58
C VAL A 11 -13.17 -8.34 3.68
N ARG A 12 -13.28 -8.95 4.87
CA ARG A 12 -12.90 -10.35 5.07
C ARG A 12 -13.74 -11.31 4.22
N LYS A 13 -15.02 -11.02 3.98
CA LYS A 13 -15.86 -11.82 3.09
C LYS A 13 -15.48 -11.60 1.62
N GLY A 14 -15.27 -10.36 1.21
CA GLY A 14 -14.86 -9.99 -0.15
C GLY A 14 -13.49 -10.55 -0.54
N SER A 15 -12.54 -10.55 0.39
CA SER A 15 -11.17 -11.02 0.17
C SER A 15 -11.05 -12.52 -0.07
N ARG A 16 -12.00 -13.33 0.40
CA ARG A 16 -12.01 -14.78 0.14
C ARG A 16 -11.99 -15.09 -1.36
N LYS A 17 -12.73 -14.32 -2.16
CA LYS A 17 -12.70 -14.47 -3.62
C LYS A 17 -11.39 -14.01 -4.23
N LEU A 18 -10.69 -13.04 -3.61
CA LEU A 18 -9.40 -12.56 -4.10
C LEU A 18 -8.32 -13.63 -4.01
N SER A 19 -8.33 -14.48 -2.98
CA SER A 19 -7.37 -15.60 -2.88
C SER A 19 -7.49 -16.63 -4.02
N GLN A 20 -8.61 -16.63 -4.74
CA GLN A 20 -8.91 -17.58 -5.81
C GLN A 20 -8.80 -16.97 -7.22
N ILE A 21 -8.48 -15.67 -7.34
CA ILE A 21 -8.33 -15.06 -8.67
C ILE A 21 -7.04 -15.56 -9.32
N SER A 22 -7.11 -15.82 -10.62
CA SER A 22 -5.91 -16.13 -11.39
C SER A 22 -5.05 -14.88 -11.57
N ASP A 23 -3.75 -15.08 -11.78
CA ASP A 23 -2.81 -14.00 -12.11
C ASP A 23 -3.24 -13.23 -13.35
N SER A 24 -3.80 -13.92 -14.35
CA SER A 24 -4.33 -13.29 -15.56
C SER A 24 -5.46 -12.32 -15.25
N LEU A 25 -6.38 -12.69 -14.34
CA LEU A 25 -7.48 -11.83 -13.91
C LEU A 25 -6.97 -10.67 -13.05
N ALA A 26 -6.06 -10.92 -12.10
CA ALA A 26 -5.45 -9.86 -11.29
C ALA A 26 -4.74 -8.82 -12.18
N ASN A 27 -3.96 -9.28 -13.15
CA ASN A 27 -3.28 -8.40 -14.11
C ASN A 27 -4.29 -7.64 -14.97
N LYS A 28 -5.36 -8.28 -15.44
CA LYS A 28 -6.43 -7.61 -16.19
C LYS A 28 -7.09 -6.50 -15.37
N ILE A 29 -7.39 -6.74 -14.10
CA ILE A 29 -7.97 -5.72 -13.21
C ILE A 29 -7.02 -4.53 -13.05
N LEU A 30 -5.72 -4.76 -12.88
CA LEU A 30 -4.73 -3.69 -12.78
C LEU A 30 -4.62 -2.88 -14.09
N GLN A 31 -4.67 -3.53 -15.24
CA GLN A 31 -4.71 -2.84 -16.54
C GLN A 31 -5.99 -2.00 -16.68
N ASP A 32 -7.16 -2.59 -16.38
CA ASP A 32 -8.44 -1.89 -16.42
C ASP A 32 -8.46 -0.70 -15.46
N LEU A 33 -7.89 -0.83 -14.26
CA LEU A 33 -7.76 0.25 -13.29
C LEU A 33 -6.87 1.38 -13.83
N ALA A 34 -5.73 1.06 -14.43
CA ALA A 34 -4.85 2.05 -15.02
C ALA A 34 -5.54 2.82 -16.15
N ASP A 35 -6.32 2.14 -17.00
CA ASP A 35 -7.08 2.77 -18.07
C ASP A 35 -8.19 3.69 -17.52
N ILE A 36 -8.90 3.24 -16.48
CA ILE A 36 -9.92 4.04 -15.79
C ILE A 36 -9.30 5.28 -15.15
N VAL A 37 -8.16 5.16 -14.46
CA VAL A 37 -7.45 6.30 -13.84
C VAL A 37 -7.08 7.36 -14.88
N ILE A 38 -6.62 6.94 -16.08
CA ILE A 38 -6.31 7.86 -17.17
C ILE A 38 -7.59 8.52 -17.70
N LEU A 39 -8.65 7.73 -17.95
CA LEU A 39 -9.93 8.23 -18.45
C LEU A 39 -10.56 9.26 -17.50
N GLU A 40 -10.48 9.01 -16.19
CA GLU A 40 -11.08 9.81 -15.12
C GLU A 40 -10.13 10.90 -14.58
N THR A 41 -9.05 11.22 -15.30
CA THR A 41 -8.06 12.23 -14.89
C THR A 41 -8.73 13.56 -14.53
N SER A 42 -9.66 14.05 -15.35
CA SER A 42 -10.36 15.32 -15.10
C SER A 42 -11.16 15.29 -13.79
N HIS A 43 -11.80 14.16 -13.47
CA HIS A 43 -12.55 13.98 -12.23
C HIS A 43 -11.63 13.92 -11.01
N LEU A 44 -10.50 13.21 -11.10
CA LEU A 44 -9.49 13.13 -10.05
C LEU A 44 -8.88 14.50 -9.73
N LEU A 45 -8.52 15.27 -10.75
CA LEU A 45 -7.96 16.61 -10.58
C LEU A 45 -8.97 17.55 -9.91
N LYS A 46 -10.24 17.51 -10.35
CA LYS A 46 -11.31 18.29 -9.72
C LYS A 46 -11.52 17.92 -8.25
N SER A 47 -11.47 16.63 -7.92
CA SER A 47 -11.60 16.15 -6.54
C SER A 47 -10.41 16.60 -5.69
N ASN A 48 -9.20 16.57 -6.25
CA ASN A 48 -8.00 17.02 -5.55
C ASN A 48 -7.93 18.54 -5.35
N GLU A 49 -8.50 19.32 -6.28
CA GLU A 49 -8.64 20.77 -6.13
C GLU A 49 -9.51 21.13 -4.91
N LEU A 50 -10.58 20.38 -4.65
CA LEU A 50 -11.41 20.55 -3.45
C LEU A 50 -10.64 20.31 -2.15
N ASP A 51 -9.71 19.35 -2.16
CA ASP A 51 -8.83 19.08 -1.01
C ASP A 51 -7.76 20.18 -0.87
N CYS A 52 -7.09 20.56 -1.96
CA CYS A 52 -6.03 21.56 -1.97
C CYS A 52 -6.54 22.96 -1.57
N SER A 53 -7.75 23.34 -1.99
CA SER A 53 -8.37 24.63 -1.65
C SER A 53 -8.70 24.81 -0.17
N GLN A 54 -8.77 23.72 0.59
CA GLN A 54 -8.98 23.74 2.05
C GLN A 54 -7.67 23.88 2.83
N MET A 55 -6.51 23.79 2.16
CA MET A 55 -5.20 23.85 2.78
C MET A 55 -4.56 25.24 2.60
N ASN A 56 -3.82 25.70 3.62
CA ASN A 56 -3.03 26.92 3.50
C ASN A 56 -1.98 26.77 2.36
N PRO A 57 -1.89 27.71 1.40
CA PRO A 57 -0.90 27.70 0.32
C PRO A 57 0.57 27.58 0.78
N GLU A 58 0.89 28.07 1.98
CA GLU A 58 2.25 27.98 2.54
C GLU A 58 2.54 26.65 3.24
N ASN A 59 1.54 25.77 3.37
CA ASN A 59 1.73 24.47 4.02
C ASN A 59 2.60 23.55 3.14
N PRO A 60 3.75 23.05 3.64
CA PRO A 60 4.60 22.12 2.89
C PRO A 60 3.91 20.81 2.49
N MET A 61 2.79 20.45 3.13
CA MET A 61 1.99 19.29 2.77
C MET A 61 1.20 19.48 1.47
N LEU A 62 0.99 20.71 1.01
CA LEU A 62 0.25 20.99 -0.21
C LEU A 62 0.91 20.37 -1.43
N ASP A 63 2.24 20.47 -1.54
CA ASP A 63 2.98 19.82 -2.62
C ASP A 63 2.82 18.29 -2.57
N ARG A 64 2.75 17.68 -1.38
CA ARG A 64 2.54 16.24 -1.23
C ARG A 64 1.11 15.79 -1.56
N LEU A 65 0.14 16.68 -1.37
CA LEU A 65 -1.28 16.44 -1.63
C LEU A 65 -1.64 16.63 -3.11
N LEU A 66 -0.96 17.56 -3.78
CA LEU A 66 -1.28 17.98 -5.14
C LEU A 66 -1.19 16.81 -6.14
N LEU A 67 -2.25 16.57 -6.88
CA LEU A 67 -2.25 15.70 -8.06
C LEU A 67 -2.11 16.57 -9.32
N THR A 68 -1.20 16.16 -10.19
CA THR A 68 -1.05 16.72 -11.54
C THR A 68 -1.37 15.64 -12.55
N GLN A 69 -1.64 16.04 -13.79
CA GLN A 69 -1.83 15.07 -14.87
C GLN A 69 -0.62 14.15 -15.02
N GLU A 70 0.60 14.68 -14.91
CA GLU A 70 1.83 13.89 -14.94
C GLU A 70 1.89 12.87 -13.80
N ARG A 71 1.56 13.27 -12.55
CA ARG A 71 1.51 12.35 -11.40
C ARG A 71 0.47 11.24 -11.62
N ILE A 72 -0.70 11.57 -12.17
CA ILE A 72 -1.75 10.59 -12.47
C ILE A 72 -1.28 9.59 -13.56
N LEU A 73 -0.63 10.07 -14.61
CA LEU A 73 -0.06 9.21 -15.66
C LEU A 73 1.05 8.30 -15.10
N SER A 74 1.89 8.83 -14.21
CA SER A 74 2.91 8.06 -13.49
C SER A 74 2.28 6.94 -12.64
N ILE A 75 1.26 7.26 -11.84
CA ILE A 75 0.50 6.29 -11.04
C ILE A 75 -0.09 5.19 -11.94
N ALA A 76 -0.72 5.55 -13.06
CA ALA A 76 -1.27 4.57 -13.99
C ALA A 76 -0.17 3.66 -14.58
N SER A 77 1.00 4.21 -14.90
CA SER A 77 2.16 3.44 -15.35
C SER A 77 2.65 2.47 -14.27
N GLU A 78 2.77 2.91 -13.02
CA GLU A 78 3.18 2.07 -11.88
C GLU A 78 2.19 0.94 -11.63
N ILE A 79 0.88 1.19 -11.70
CA ILE A 79 -0.16 0.16 -11.60
C ILE A 79 0.06 -0.92 -12.67
N ARG A 80 0.35 -0.54 -13.91
CA ARG A 80 0.66 -1.49 -14.99
C ARG A 80 1.95 -2.27 -14.73
N GLN A 81 2.98 -1.64 -14.15
CA GLN A 81 4.23 -2.31 -13.80
C GLN A 81 4.01 -3.35 -12.71
N VAL A 82 3.22 -3.05 -11.68
CA VAL A 82 2.82 -4.04 -10.66
C VAL A 82 2.12 -5.23 -11.32
N GLY A 83 1.26 -4.99 -12.31
CA GLY A 83 0.64 -6.03 -13.13
C GLY A 83 1.64 -6.93 -13.89
N LYS A 84 2.87 -6.50 -14.14
CA LYS A 84 3.89 -7.31 -14.82
C LYS A 84 4.75 -8.15 -13.89
N LEU A 85 4.75 -7.86 -12.59
CA LEU A 85 5.52 -8.63 -11.62
C LEU A 85 5.10 -10.11 -11.61
N PRO A 86 5.99 -11.06 -11.30
CA PRO A 86 5.57 -12.44 -11.07
C PRO A 86 4.57 -12.49 -9.92
N SER A 87 3.59 -13.38 -10.02
CA SER A 87 2.68 -13.59 -8.91
C SER A 87 3.42 -14.25 -7.76
N PRO A 88 3.27 -13.74 -6.54
CA PRO A 88 3.91 -14.36 -5.39
C PRO A 88 2.86 -15.19 -4.61
N LEU A 89 1.76 -15.58 -5.26
CA LEU A 89 0.85 -16.60 -4.74
C LEU A 89 1.37 -17.99 -5.14
N HIS A 90 1.28 -18.96 -4.23
CA HIS A 90 1.65 -20.37 -4.45
C HIS A 90 3.14 -20.63 -4.74
N LEU A 91 4.03 -19.66 -4.46
CA LEU A 91 5.46 -19.93 -4.44
C LEU A 91 5.81 -20.66 -3.14
N GLN A 92 6.02 -21.97 -3.25
CA GLN A 92 6.54 -22.79 -2.17
C GLN A 92 8.04 -22.48 -2.01
N LEU A 93 8.39 -21.74 -0.96
CA LEU A 93 9.76 -21.36 -0.67
C LEU A 93 10.53 -22.49 0.01
N GLU A 94 9.83 -23.28 0.84
CA GLU A 94 10.42 -24.33 1.66
C GLU A 94 9.34 -25.34 2.06
N GLN A 95 9.65 -26.64 2.00
CA GLN A 95 8.81 -27.70 2.55
C GLN A 95 9.68 -28.68 3.33
N LYS A 96 9.30 -28.98 4.56
CA LYS A 96 9.96 -30.01 5.38
C LYS A 96 8.96 -30.82 6.17
N ILE A 97 9.22 -32.12 6.28
CA ILE A 97 8.50 -33.00 7.18
C ILE A 97 9.27 -33.05 8.49
N LEU A 98 8.63 -32.66 9.59
CA LEU A 98 9.20 -32.73 10.93
C LEU A 98 9.30 -34.19 11.41
N ALA A 99 10.13 -34.44 12.42
CA ALA A 99 10.32 -35.78 12.98
C ALA A 99 9.04 -36.44 13.53
N ASN A 100 7.99 -35.64 13.78
CA ASN A 100 6.67 -36.10 14.20
C ASN A 100 5.67 -36.30 13.04
N GLY A 101 6.12 -36.19 11.78
CA GLY A 101 5.28 -36.37 10.59
C GLY A 101 4.51 -35.13 10.14
N LEU A 102 4.66 -33.97 10.82
CA LEU A 102 4.02 -32.73 10.38
C LEU A 102 4.70 -32.17 9.12
N ASN A 103 3.89 -31.89 8.09
CA ASN A 103 4.36 -31.24 6.87
C ASN A 103 4.33 -29.71 7.06
N LEU A 104 5.48 -29.06 6.90
CA LEU A 104 5.68 -27.65 7.16
C LEU A 104 6.01 -26.96 5.85
N GLU A 105 5.13 -26.05 5.44
CA GLU A 105 5.24 -25.33 4.17
C GLU A 105 5.41 -23.83 4.43
N LYS A 106 6.43 -23.26 3.80
CA LYS A 106 6.69 -21.82 3.81
C LYS A 106 6.31 -21.25 2.45
N ILE A 107 5.33 -20.37 2.43
CA ILE A 107 4.84 -19.70 1.22
C ILE A 107 5.03 -18.18 1.33
N THR A 108 5.10 -17.49 0.20
CA THR A 108 5.15 -16.03 0.14
C THR A 108 3.78 -15.40 0.45
N VAL A 109 3.76 -14.30 1.19
CA VAL A 109 2.57 -13.46 1.42
C VAL A 109 2.86 -12.04 0.91
N PRO A 110 2.46 -11.72 -0.32
CA PRO A 110 2.63 -10.38 -0.89
C PRO A 110 1.51 -9.43 -0.46
N ILE A 111 1.52 -8.16 -0.88
CA ILE A 111 0.55 -7.14 -0.46
C ILE A 111 -0.40 -6.77 -1.63
N ALA A 112 -1.68 -6.50 -1.32
CA ALA A 112 -2.75 -6.03 -2.21
C ALA A 112 -3.31 -7.04 -3.26
N LEU A 113 -3.94 -6.55 -4.33
CA LEU A 113 -4.74 -7.37 -5.27
C LEU A 113 -3.97 -8.57 -5.83
N LYS A 114 -2.69 -8.38 -6.18
CA LYS A 114 -1.83 -9.42 -6.75
C LYS A 114 -1.45 -10.54 -5.78
N SER A 115 -1.76 -10.32 -4.51
CA SER A 115 -1.54 -11.26 -3.42
C SER A 115 -2.81 -11.87 -2.85
N GLY A 116 -3.95 -11.66 -3.53
CA GLY A 116 -5.23 -12.16 -3.06
C GLY A 116 -5.73 -11.50 -1.77
N ASN A 117 -5.15 -10.36 -1.38
CA ASN A 117 -5.46 -9.68 -0.13
C ASN A 117 -6.55 -8.63 -0.31
N GLY A 118 -7.53 -8.62 0.59
CA GLY A 118 -8.44 -7.50 0.77
C GLY A 118 -7.74 -6.33 1.44
N LEU A 119 -8.24 -5.12 1.22
CA LEU A 119 -7.62 -3.89 1.68
C LEU A 119 -8.62 -3.04 2.45
N ILE A 120 -8.20 -2.59 3.64
CA ILE A 120 -8.86 -1.52 4.37
C ILE A 120 -7.93 -0.32 4.30
N LEU A 121 -8.40 0.74 3.66
CA LEU A 121 -7.68 1.99 3.48
C LEU A 121 -8.15 3.01 4.51
N LYS A 122 -7.23 3.84 4.99
CA LYS A 122 -7.54 5.01 5.82
C LYS A 122 -6.64 6.15 5.40
N GLY A 123 -7.24 7.15 4.77
CA GLY A 123 -6.55 8.38 4.37
C GLY A 123 -6.54 9.44 5.48
N GLY A 124 -5.67 10.44 5.33
CA GLY A 124 -5.73 11.67 6.10
C GLY A 124 -6.98 12.50 5.76
N THR A 125 -7.40 13.35 6.68
CA THR A 125 -8.53 14.28 6.48
C THR A 125 -8.31 15.24 5.31
N ASP A 126 -7.05 15.58 5.06
CA ASP A 126 -6.65 16.57 4.05
C ASP A 126 -6.83 16.07 2.61
N ALA A 127 -7.06 14.77 2.40
CA ALA A 127 -7.21 14.16 1.08
C ALA A 127 -8.57 13.46 0.92
N THR A 128 -9.60 13.93 1.63
CA THR A 128 -10.87 13.21 1.72
C THR A 128 -11.53 13.03 0.35
N HIS A 129 -11.62 14.09 -0.47
CA HIS A 129 -12.28 14.02 -1.77
C HIS A 129 -11.48 13.15 -2.76
N SER A 130 -10.15 13.30 -2.76
CA SER A 130 -9.22 12.51 -3.57
C SER A 130 -9.33 11.03 -3.24
N ASN A 131 -9.32 10.67 -1.95
CA ASN A 131 -9.41 9.27 -1.51
C ASN A 131 -10.76 8.65 -1.89
N GLN A 132 -11.85 9.41 -1.78
CA GLN A 132 -13.19 8.97 -2.20
C GLN A 132 -13.27 8.74 -3.71
N ALA A 133 -12.70 9.64 -4.51
CA ALA A 133 -12.63 9.45 -5.96
C ALA A 133 -11.80 8.20 -6.32
N ILE A 134 -10.64 8.01 -5.68
CA ILE A 134 -9.77 6.86 -5.94
C ILE A 134 -10.45 5.53 -5.60
N ILE A 135 -11.12 5.41 -4.45
CA ILE A 135 -11.80 4.15 -4.08
C ILE A 135 -12.94 3.82 -5.05
N GLN A 136 -13.64 4.84 -5.56
CA GLN A 136 -14.66 4.65 -6.60
C GLN A 136 -14.06 4.08 -7.89
N LEU A 137 -12.89 4.56 -8.33
CA LEU A 137 -12.21 4.02 -9.52
C LEU A 137 -11.77 2.56 -9.31
N ILE A 138 -11.27 2.23 -8.12
CA ILE A 138 -10.95 0.85 -7.73
C ILE A 138 -12.20 -0.02 -7.82
N HIS A 139 -13.32 0.44 -7.26
CA HIS A 139 -14.60 -0.27 -7.31
C HIS A 139 -15.12 -0.46 -8.74
N GLN A 140 -14.97 0.53 -9.61
CA GLN A 140 -15.30 0.41 -11.03
C GLN A 140 -14.48 -0.70 -11.71
N ALA A 141 -13.16 -0.74 -11.47
CA ALA A 141 -12.29 -1.77 -12.03
C ALA A 141 -12.63 -3.18 -11.54
N LEU A 142 -12.93 -3.33 -10.23
CA LEU A 142 -13.35 -4.59 -9.64
C LEU A 142 -14.70 -5.05 -10.20
N LYS A 143 -15.69 -4.15 -10.27
CA LYS A 143 -17.02 -4.42 -10.80
C LYS A 143 -16.98 -4.83 -12.28
N LYS A 144 -16.17 -4.14 -13.10
CA LYS A 144 -15.93 -4.50 -14.51
C LYS A 144 -15.42 -5.94 -14.69
N ASN A 145 -14.74 -6.47 -13.67
CA ASN A 145 -14.14 -7.81 -13.66
C ASN A 145 -14.89 -8.82 -12.78
N ASN A 146 -16.12 -8.50 -12.33
CA ASN A 146 -16.95 -9.36 -11.48
C ASN A 146 -16.28 -9.75 -10.13
N VAL A 147 -15.41 -8.89 -9.62
CA VAL A 147 -14.78 -9.06 -8.30
C VAL A 147 -15.55 -8.23 -7.26
N PRO A 148 -15.80 -8.77 -6.04
CA PRO A 148 -16.50 -8.01 -5.00
C PRO A 148 -15.77 -6.72 -4.66
N VAL A 149 -16.47 -5.59 -4.79
CA VAL A 149 -15.95 -4.27 -4.41
C VAL A 149 -15.66 -4.19 -2.92
N ASP A 150 -16.43 -4.95 -2.11
CA ASP A 150 -16.29 -5.01 -0.67
C ASP A 150 -14.92 -5.49 -0.19
N ALA A 151 -14.14 -6.13 -1.07
CA ALA A 151 -12.77 -6.53 -0.74
C ALA A 151 -11.82 -5.32 -0.57
N PHE A 152 -12.22 -4.12 -0.99
CA PHE A 152 -11.47 -2.88 -0.84
C PHE A 152 -12.39 -1.83 -0.22
N GLN A 153 -12.13 -1.41 1.01
CA GLN A 153 -12.97 -0.43 1.71
C GLN A 153 -12.13 0.75 2.21
N LEU A 154 -12.67 1.96 2.11
CA LEU A 154 -12.10 3.17 2.67
C LEU A 154 -12.82 3.51 3.97
N LEU A 155 -12.08 3.55 5.08
CA LEU A 155 -12.64 3.98 6.36
C LEU A 155 -12.87 5.50 6.37
N PRO A 156 -13.87 5.96 7.15
CA PRO A 156 -14.04 7.38 7.44
C PRO A 156 -12.77 8.00 8.01
N PRO A 157 -12.52 9.31 7.79
CA PRO A 157 -11.24 9.94 8.13
C PRO A 157 -11.06 10.20 9.63
N ASP A 158 -12.04 9.87 10.47
CA ASP A 158 -12.01 10.13 11.90
C ASP A 158 -11.00 9.26 12.68
N ARG A 159 -10.70 9.66 13.92
CA ARG A 159 -9.75 8.95 14.80
C ARG A 159 -10.31 7.64 15.37
N ALA A 160 -11.62 7.54 15.54
CA ALA A 160 -12.27 6.33 16.06
C ALA A 160 -12.14 5.17 15.07
N ALA A 161 -12.19 5.45 13.76
CA ALA A 161 -11.92 4.49 12.69
C ALA A 161 -10.48 3.96 12.76
N THR A 162 -9.50 4.84 13.00
CA THR A 162 -8.10 4.43 13.20
C THR A 162 -7.98 3.51 14.42
N GLN A 163 -8.52 3.91 15.58
CA GLN A 163 -8.48 3.09 16.79
C GLN A 163 -9.15 1.72 16.57
N ALA A 164 -10.31 1.70 15.90
CA ALA A 164 -11.01 0.47 15.59
C ALA A 164 -10.18 -0.46 14.69
N MET A 165 -9.43 0.09 13.71
CA MET A 165 -8.52 -0.69 12.87
C MET A 165 -7.37 -1.29 13.68
N LEU A 166 -6.75 -0.51 14.57
CA LEU A 166 -5.63 -0.95 15.43
C LEU A 166 -5.99 -2.14 16.33
N GLU A 167 -7.27 -2.25 16.70
CA GLU A 167 -7.80 -3.29 17.58
C GLU A 167 -8.52 -4.44 16.84
N ALA A 168 -8.57 -4.42 15.51
CA ALA A 168 -9.35 -5.34 14.67
C ALA A 168 -8.75 -6.76 14.54
N VAL A 169 -8.24 -7.32 15.63
CA VAL A 169 -7.68 -8.68 15.69
C VAL A 169 -8.72 -9.71 15.25
N GLY A 170 -8.32 -10.64 14.39
CA GLY A 170 -9.21 -11.66 13.80
C GLY A 170 -9.99 -11.19 12.57
N PHE A 171 -9.85 -9.91 12.19
CA PHE A 171 -10.34 -9.37 10.93
C PHE A 171 -9.25 -8.77 10.06
N VAL A 172 -8.28 -8.09 10.68
CA VAL A 172 -7.11 -7.51 10.02
C VAL A 172 -5.87 -8.30 10.45
N ASP A 173 -5.13 -8.80 9.48
CA ASP A 173 -3.93 -9.61 9.74
C ASP A 173 -2.67 -8.76 9.93
N VAL A 174 -2.61 -7.60 9.26
CA VAL A 174 -1.46 -6.69 9.33
C VAL A 174 -1.86 -5.24 9.06
N ILE A 175 -1.18 -4.31 9.73
CA ILE A 175 -1.28 -2.86 9.50
C ILE A 175 0.06 -2.33 8.98
N ILE A 176 0.00 -1.49 7.96
CA ILE A 176 1.17 -0.84 7.35
C ILE A 176 1.00 0.68 7.48
N PRO A 177 1.50 1.31 8.56
CA PRO A 177 1.43 2.76 8.71
C PRO A 177 2.35 3.44 7.69
N ARG A 178 1.82 4.46 7.00
CA ARG A 178 2.58 5.31 6.08
C ARG A 178 2.28 6.76 6.42
N GLY A 179 3.28 7.52 6.83
CA GLY A 179 3.10 8.91 7.22
C GLY A 179 4.22 9.44 8.10
N SER A 180 3.90 10.42 8.94
CA SER A 180 4.85 11.03 9.87
C SER A 180 5.36 10.03 10.91
N GLN A 181 6.51 10.31 11.50
CA GLN A 181 7.05 9.51 12.61
C GLN A 181 6.05 9.40 13.76
N GLY A 182 5.37 10.50 14.13
CA GLY A 182 4.35 10.47 15.18
C GLY A 182 3.16 9.53 14.87
N LEU A 183 2.75 9.40 13.60
CA LEU A 183 1.74 8.41 13.23
C LEU A 183 2.26 6.99 13.42
N ILE A 184 3.49 6.71 12.99
CA ILE A 184 4.11 5.39 13.11
C ILE A 184 4.27 5.01 14.59
N GLU A 185 4.79 5.92 15.41
CA GLU A 185 4.92 5.75 16.86
C GLU A 185 3.57 5.51 17.54
N PHE A 186 2.54 6.29 17.16
CA PHE A 186 1.19 6.10 17.66
C PHE A 186 0.65 4.70 17.31
N VAL A 187 0.78 4.28 16.06
CA VAL A 187 0.32 2.94 15.63
C VAL A 187 1.09 1.86 16.38
N ARG A 188 2.42 1.97 16.49
CA ARG A 188 3.25 0.99 17.20
C ARG A 188 2.89 0.87 18.69
N ALA A 189 2.55 1.99 19.34
CA ALA A 189 2.20 2.01 20.75
C ALA A 189 0.78 1.46 21.04
N ASN A 190 -0.14 1.53 20.07
CA ASN A 190 -1.57 1.26 20.30
C ASN A 190 -2.11 0.04 19.54
N ALA A 191 -1.40 -0.48 18.54
CA ALA A 191 -1.86 -1.60 17.72
C ALA A 191 -1.86 -2.93 18.49
N LYS A 192 -3.00 -3.61 18.48
CA LYS A 192 -3.13 -5.02 18.84
C LYS A 192 -2.93 -5.94 17.62
N VAL A 193 -3.26 -5.43 16.44
CA VAL A 193 -2.98 -6.08 15.15
C VAL A 193 -1.48 -5.97 14.85
N PRO A 194 -0.82 -7.00 14.28
CA PRO A 194 0.57 -6.92 13.86
C PRO A 194 0.87 -5.74 12.93
N VAL A 195 2.01 -5.08 13.11
CA VAL A 195 2.42 -3.89 12.34
C VAL A 195 3.69 -4.17 11.55
N ILE A 196 3.71 -3.80 10.26
CA ILE A 196 4.92 -3.70 9.45
C ILE A 196 5.24 -2.22 9.26
N GLU A 197 6.29 -1.75 9.90
CA GLU A 197 6.78 -0.38 9.75
C GLU A 197 8.07 -0.31 8.94
N THR A 198 8.26 0.79 8.24
CA THR A 198 9.59 1.19 7.74
C THR A 198 10.26 1.99 8.85
N GLY A 199 11.22 1.38 9.55
CA GLY A 199 11.99 2.08 10.57
C GLY A 199 12.72 3.31 10.00
N ALA A 200 12.78 4.39 10.78
CA ALA A 200 13.73 5.45 10.52
C ALA A 200 15.12 4.95 10.90
N GLY A 201 15.92 4.56 9.89
CA GLY A 201 17.31 4.17 10.09
C GLY A 201 18.23 5.34 9.81
N ILE A 202 19.15 5.63 10.72
CA ILE A 202 20.35 6.39 10.36
C ILE A 202 21.16 5.47 9.45
N VAL A 203 21.28 5.86 8.18
CA VAL A 203 22.10 5.13 7.23
C VAL A 203 23.49 5.73 7.27
N HIS A 204 24.45 4.98 7.79
CA HIS A 204 25.85 5.36 7.78
C HIS A 204 26.51 4.90 6.48
N THR A 205 27.32 5.77 5.89
CA THR A 205 28.21 5.42 4.79
C THR A 205 29.64 5.49 5.31
N TYR A 206 30.31 4.35 5.40
CA TYR A 206 31.74 4.26 5.74
C TYR A 206 32.57 4.20 4.46
N VAL A 207 33.57 5.08 4.34
CA VAL A 207 34.53 5.08 3.24
C VAL A 207 35.84 4.56 3.78
N ASP A 208 36.23 3.37 3.34
CA ASP A 208 37.47 2.75 3.79
C ASP A 208 38.72 3.51 3.31
N SER A 209 39.81 3.39 4.06
CA SER A 209 41.12 3.96 3.71
C SER A 209 41.63 3.53 2.32
N THR A 210 41.25 2.35 1.83
CA THR A 210 41.63 1.85 0.50
C THR A 210 40.57 2.13 -0.56
N ALA A 211 39.53 2.91 -0.26
CA ALA A 211 38.43 3.15 -1.18
C ALA A 211 38.83 4.06 -2.34
N ASP A 212 38.27 3.77 -3.52
CA ASP A 212 38.35 4.64 -4.68
C ASP A 212 37.56 5.93 -4.42
N LEU A 213 38.29 7.02 -4.20
CA LEU A 213 37.74 8.34 -3.87
C LEU A 213 36.80 8.88 -4.95
N SER A 214 36.99 8.49 -6.21
CA SER A 214 36.11 8.90 -7.31
C SER A 214 34.74 8.22 -7.24
N LYS A 215 34.68 6.98 -6.73
CA LYS A 215 33.43 6.24 -6.49
C LYS A 215 32.78 6.71 -5.19
N ALA A 216 33.57 6.92 -4.14
CA ALA A 216 33.09 7.44 -2.86
C ALA A 216 32.38 8.80 -3.03
N LYS A 217 33.00 9.73 -3.78
CA LYS A 217 32.43 11.06 -4.05
C LYS A 217 31.09 10.98 -4.78
N ARG A 218 30.96 10.07 -5.76
CA ARG A 218 29.68 9.81 -6.47
C ARG A 218 28.63 9.28 -5.51
N SER A 219 28.96 8.29 -4.68
CA SER A 219 28.02 7.71 -3.71
C SER A 219 27.53 8.70 -2.65
N SER A 220 28.37 9.65 -2.22
CA SER A 220 28.00 10.70 -1.26
C SER A 220 27.12 11.80 -1.85
N SER A 221 27.03 11.91 -3.18
CA SER A 221 26.25 12.94 -3.89
C SER A 221 25.01 12.42 -4.60
N ILE A 222 24.71 11.12 -4.51
CA ILE A 222 23.52 10.51 -5.13
C ILE A 222 22.31 10.66 -4.20
N PRO A 223 21.25 11.39 -4.60
CA PRO A 223 19.92 11.11 -4.05
C PRO A 223 19.51 9.73 -4.57
N LYS A 224 19.36 8.75 -3.68
CA LYS A 224 19.12 7.31 -3.98
C LYS A 224 18.24 7.13 -5.23
N PRO A 225 18.76 6.48 -6.28
CA PRO A 225 18.54 5.03 -6.41
C PRO A 225 19.82 4.30 -6.87
N ASP A 226 19.86 2.97 -6.70
CA ASP A 226 20.90 2.04 -7.18
C ASP A 226 22.21 1.90 -6.38
N ALA A 227 22.19 2.12 -5.06
CA ALA A 227 23.27 1.60 -4.21
C ALA A 227 22.93 0.17 -3.74
N GLN A 228 23.67 -0.83 -4.22
CA GLN A 228 23.80 -2.12 -3.52
C GLN A 228 24.51 -1.85 -2.18
N VAL A 229 23.71 -1.66 -1.12
CA VAL A 229 24.21 -1.47 0.24
C VAL A 229 24.50 -2.85 0.82
N PHE A 230 25.77 -3.18 1.00
CA PHE A 230 26.18 -4.27 1.87
C PHE A 230 26.13 -3.78 3.32
N ALA A 231 25.18 -4.28 4.10
CA ALA A 231 25.18 -4.10 5.55
C ALA A 231 26.17 -5.11 6.16
N ILE A 232 27.21 -4.62 6.82
CA ILE A 232 28.04 -5.44 7.72
C ILE A 232 27.35 -5.37 9.09
N ARG A 233 27.13 -6.55 9.71
CA ARG A 233 26.43 -6.72 10.99
C ARG A 233 27.06 -5.93 12.13
#